data_AF-A0A067P6Z6-F1
#
_entry.id   AF-A0A067P6Z6-F1
#
_cell.length_a   1.000
_cell.length_b   1.000
_cell.length_c   1.000
_cell.angle_alpha   90.00
_cell.angle_beta   90.00
_cell.angle_gamma   90.00
#
_symmetry.space_group_name_H-M   'P 1'
#
loop_
_entity.id
_entity.type
_entity.pdbx_description
1 polymer ?
#
loop_
_entity_poly.entity_id
_entity_poly.type
_entity_poly.pdbx_seq_one_letter_code
_entity_poly.pdbx_strand_id
1 'polypeptide(L)'
;MILDNADHINEFRRLRAEFWSIPGVYEELRAYETRDNNYKYQILKGLIPRPLIGSVTTEVGPAWQASDTFFTGFPEHNVPKRVLSSTKHSHIICNVACHDTRLYASDIDPSASDKTAAAGMSYMHLLVIPSSKVYNAVALPNTELITEMKAHFQDFWRRDDSLNKVINAIHDTMERRYIEVARAYQVADSSTAPRRMAHLDAVMSSCRNSAASFANMLRTTWNSGLQDGKDLVFGFHSHPHHSVGHLHMHVLLDDAKFRTHSTLAHDWKTLSFATVEYVLGGGSTESPIPGGWPMQSGR
;
A
#
# COMPACT_ATOMS: atom_id res chain seq x y z
N MET A 1 16.28 11.75 4.03
CA MET A 1 17.20 11.38 5.13
C MET A 1 16.84 9.96 5.51
N ILE A 2 17.61 8.99 5.02
CA ILE A 2 17.41 7.57 5.35
C ILE A 2 18.02 7.43 6.74
N LEU A 3 17.22 7.03 7.75
CA LEU A 3 17.76 6.75 9.08
C LEU A 3 18.83 5.65 8.96
N ASP A 4 19.80 5.64 9.88
CA ASP A 4 20.76 4.55 9.93
C ASP A 4 20.00 3.22 10.10
N ASN A 5 20.50 2.13 9.52
CA ASN A 5 19.89 0.82 9.63
C ASN A 5 19.73 0.41 11.11
N ALA A 6 20.66 0.82 11.97
CA ALA A 6 20.56 0.63 13.42
C ALA A 6 19.34 1.34 14.04
N ASP A 7 19.03 2.57 13.59
CA ASP A 7 17.87 3.32 14.06
C ASP A 7 16.56 2.65 13.62
N HIS A 8 16.48 2.20 12.36
CA HIS A 8 15.33 1.45 11.86
C HIS A 8 15.09 0.14 12.64
N ILE A 9 16.16 -0.59 12.99
CA ILE A 9 16.07 -1.82 13.77
C ILE A 9 15.52 -1.52 15.16
N ASN A 10 16.08 -0.53 15.86
CA ASN A 10 15.63 -0.15 17.20
C ASN A 10 14.20 0.36 17.19
N GLU A 11 13.84 1.16 16.19
CA GLU A 11 12.47 1.65 16.02
C GLU A 11 11.48 0.52 15.78
N PHE A 12 11.79 -0.44 14.90
CA PHE A 12 10.87 -1.55 14.67
C PHE A 12 10.69 -2.44 15.90
N ARG A 13 11.77 -2.73 16.65
CA ARG A 13 11.70 -3.44 17.94
C ARG A 13 10.81 -2.71 18.94
N ARG A 14 11.01 -1.38 19.08
CA ARG A 14 10.19 -0.53 19.94
C ARG A 14 8.71 -0.62 19.57
N LEU A 15 8.38 -0.46 18.28
CA LEU A 15 7.01 -0.53 17.78
C LEU A 15 6.36 -1.91 18.02
N ARG A 16 7.13 -3.00 17.87
CA ARG A 16 6.66 -4.36 18.19
C ARG A 16 6.39 -4.51 19.68
N ALA A 17 7.36 -4.15 20.53
CA ALA A 17 7.22 -4.25 21.98
C ALA A 17 6.02 -3.46 22.51
N GLU A 18 5.85 -2.23 22.02
CA GLU A 18 4.70 -1.39 22.36
C GLU A 18 3.38 -2.04 21.91
N PHE A 19 3.29 -2.51 20.66
CA PHE A 19 2.08 -3.14 20.15
C PHE A 19 1.69 -4.40 20.95
N TRP A 20 2.64 -5.28 21.23
CA TRP A 20 2.39 -6.51 22.00
C TRP A 20 2.15 -6.28 23.50
N SER A 21 2.51 -5.11 24.02
CA SER A 21 2.21 -4.72 25.41
C SER A 21 0.77 -4.24 25.62
N ILE A 22 0.01 -3.99 24.54
CA ILE A 22 -1.37 -3.48 24.63
C ILE A 22 -2.29 -4.61 25.14
N PRO A 23 -2.99 -4.43 26.28
CA PRO A 23 -3.94 -5.41 26.77
C PRO A 23 -5.06 -5.66 25.76
N GLY A 24 -5.36 -6.92 25.45
CA GLY A 24 -6.40 -7.30 24.48
C GLY A 24 -5.93 -7.48 23.04
N VAL A 25 -4.66 -7.19 22.73
CA VAL A 25 -4.16 -7.25 21.34
C VAL A 25 -4.19 -8.67 20.77
N TYR A 26 -3.95 -9.69 21.59
CA TYR A 26 -3.99 -11.09 21.17
C TYR A 26 -5.40 -11.53 20.76
N GLU A 27 -6.40 -11.10 21.53
CA GLU A 27 -7.80 -11.39 21.27
C GLU A 27 -8.28 -10.69 19.99
N GLU A 28 -7.89 -9.43 19.78
CA GLU A 28 -8.21 -8.70 18.56
C GLU A 28 -7.53 -9.26 17.31
N LEU A 29 -6.25 -9.63 17.39
CA LEU A 29 -5.55 -10.27 16.27
C LEU A 29 -6.22 -11.59 15.90
N ARG A 30 -6.56 -12.42 16.91
CA ARG A 30 -7.27 -13.69 16.67
C ARG A 30 -8.62 -13.44 16.00
N ALA A 31 -9.41 -12.50 16.53
CA ALA A 31 -10.70 -12.15 15.95
C ALA A 31 -10.56 -11.70 14.49
N TYR A 32 -9.56 -10.86 14.20
CA TYR A 32 -9.27 -10.39 12.84
C TYR A 32 -8.89 -11.54 11.91
N GLU A 33 -7.97 -12.42 12.32
CA GLU A 33 -7.53 -13.59 11.55
C GLU A 33 -8.70 -14.55 11.25
N THR A 34 -9.58 -14.77 12.23
CA THR A 34 -10.77 -15.62 12.09
C THR A 34 -11.97 -14.93 11.44
N ARG A 35 -11.81 -13.68 10.97
CA ARG A 35 -12.87 -12.89 10.32
C ARG A 35 -14.10 -12.66 11.22
N ASP A 36 -13.92 -12.51 12.53
CA ASP A 36 -15.02 -12.29 13.46
C ASP A 36 -15.60 -10.88 13.28
N ASN A 37 -16.76 -10.80 12.65
CA ASN A 37 -17.45 -9.54 12.37
C ASN A 37 -18.30 -9.03 13.54
N ASN A 38 -18.45 -9.83 14.59
CA ASN A 38 -19.15 -9.44 15.82
C ASN A 38 -18.19 -8.92 16.90
N TYR A 39 -16.88 -9.13 16.71
CA TYR A 39 -15.87 -8.63 17.61
C TYR A 39 -15.81 -7.10 17.61
N LYS A 40 -15.64 -6.52 18.81
CA LYS A 40 -15.53 -5.08 18.98
C LYS A 40 -14.06 -4.65 18.93
N TYR A 41 -13.55 -4.39 17.73
CA TYR A 41 -12.18 -3.91 17.53
C TYR A 41 -11.98 -2.50 18.08
N GLN A 42 -10.96 -2.32 18.93
CA GLN A 42 -10.59 -1.06 19.58
C GLN A 42 -9.10 -0.73 19.44
N ILE A 43 -8.25 -1.74 19.28
CA ILE A 43 -6.79 -1.64 19.19
C ILE A 43 -6.35 -1.61 17.73
N LEU A 44 -6.87 -2.52 16.89
CA LEU A 44 -6.54 -2.60 15.48
C LEU A 44 -7.10 -1.38 14.72
N LYS A 45 -6.22 -0.69 14.00
CA LYS A 45 -6.54 0.52 13.22
C LYS A 45 -6.59 0.18 11.73
N GLY A 46 -7.20 1.06 10.93
CA GLY A 46 -7.23 0.89 9.47
C GLY A 46 -8.12 -0.25 8.98
N LEU A 47 -9.07 -0.70 9.79
CA LEU A 47 -10.24 -1.50 9.35
C LEU A 47 -11.19 -0.63 8.52
N ILE A 48 -12.14 -1.25 7.82
CA ILE A 48 -13.17 -0.54 7.07
C ILE A 48 -13.93 0.42 8.02
N PRO A 49 -14.06 1.72 7.66
CA PRO A 49 -14.84 2.67 8.45
C PRO A 49 -16.29 2.21 8.65
N ARG A 50 -16.83 2.40 9.86
CA ARG A 50 -18.20 1.97 10.22
C ARG A 50 -19.28 2.35 9.19
N PRO A 51 -19.30 3.56 8.60
CA PRO A 51 -20.31 3.92 7.61
C PRO A 51 -20.28 3.08 6.32
N LEU A 52 -19.17 2.39 6.04
CA LEU A 52 -19.01 1.55 4.84
C LEU A 52 -19.31 0.07 5.10
N ILE A 53 -19.46 -0.36 6.35
CA ILE A 53 -19.84 -1.75 6.67
C ILE A 53 -21.24 -2.02 6.12
N GLY A 54 -21.41 -3.14 5.42
CA GLY A 54 -22.64 -3.50 4.72
C GLY A 54 -22.79 -2.86 3.33
N SER A 55 -21.88 -1.95 2.94
CA SER A 55 -21.91 -1.30 1.63
C SER A 55 -21.05 -2.03 0.60
N VAL A 56 -21.45 -1.94 -0.67
CA VAL A 56 -20.63 -2.34 -1.83
C VAL A 56 -20.10 -1.06 -2.48
N THR A 57 -18.88 -0.66 -2.13
CA THR A 57 -18.35 0.67 -2.51
C THR A 57 -17.67 0.71 -3.88
N THR A 58 -17.35 -0.45 -4.46
CA THR A 58 -16.60 -0.57 -5.72
C THR A 58 -17.47 -1.07 -6.89
N GLU A 59 -18.81 -1.07 -6.74
CA GLU A 59 -19.78 -1.62 -7.70
C GLU A 59 -19.65 -3.13 -7.97
N VAL A 60 -18.61 -3.78 -7.44
CA VAL A 60 -18.31 -5.21 -7.56
C VAL A 60 -17.90 -5.79 -6.20
N GLY A 61 -18.18 -7.08 -6.02
CA GLY A 61 -17.77 -7.82 -4.82
C GLY A 61 -18.80 -7.81 -3.68
N PRO A 62 -18.48 -8.51 -2.58
CA PRO A 62 -19.38 -8.60 -1.44
C PRO A 62 -19.42 -7.28 -0.66
N ALA A 63 -20.44 -7.14 0.19
CA ALA A 63 -20.52 -6.03 1.13
C ALA A 63 -19.41 -6.11 2.19
N TRP A 64 -18.81 -4.97 2.52
CA TRP A 64 -17.76 -4.90 3.54
C TRP A 64 -18.25 -5.37 4.91
N GLN A 65 -17.39 -6.08 5.62
CA GLN A 65 -17.63 -6.55 6.97
C GLN A 65 -16.79 -5.80 8.00
N ALA A 66 -17.14 -5.92 9.28
CA ALA A 66 -16.48 -5.19 10.36
C ALA A 66 -15.00 -5.57 10.55
N SER A 67 -14.63 -6.81 10.25
CA SER A 67 -13.24 -7.27 10.31
C SER A 67 -12.45 -6.94 9.03
N ASP A 68 -13.07 -6.37 8.00
CA ASP A 68 -12.40 -6.15 6.71
C ASP A 68 -11.51 -4.91 6.73
N THR A 69 -10.62 -4.88 5.75
CA THR A 69 -9.83 -3.72 5.35
C THR A 69 -10.01 -3.51 3.86
N PHE A 70 -9.57 -2.37 3.32
CA PHE A 70 -9.57 -2.14 1.88
C PHE A 70 -8.73 -3.16 1.07
N PHE A 71 -7.91 -3.99 1.72
CA PHE A 71 -7.11 -5.04 1.09
C PHE A 71 -7.63 -6.46 1.37
N THR A 72 -8.61 -6.62 2.25
CA THR A 72 -9.23 -7.92 2.49
C THR A 72 -9.97 -8.38 1.25
N GLY A 73 -9.69 -9.59 0.77
CA GLY A 73 -10.35 -10.13 -0.42
C GLY A 73 -10.21 -9.19 -1.62
N PHE A 74 -9.01 -8.60 -1.79
CA PHE A 74 -8.82 -7.55 -2.78
C PHE A 74 -9.29 -7.97 -4.19
N PRO A 75 -8.99 -9.18 -4.71
CA PRO A 75 -9.51 -9.62 -6.01
C PRO A 75 -11.04 -9.67 -6.09
N GLU A 76 -11.73 -10.02 -5.00
CA GLU A 76 -13.19 -10.14 -4.96
C GLU A 76 -13.88 -8.76 -4.94
N HIS A 77 -13.25 -7.77 -4.31
CA HIS A 77 -13.79 -6.41 -4.21
C HIS A 77 -13.39 -5.49 -5.38
N ASN A 78 -12.66 -6.00 -6.37
CA ASN A 78 -12.06 -5.17 -7.41
C ASN A 78 -12.13 -5.82 -8.78
N VAL A 79 -12.17 -4.98 -9.82
CA VAL A 79 -12.05 -5.47 -11.18
C VAL A 79 -10.70 -6.19 -11.39
N PRO A 80 -10.65 -7.33 -12.12
CA PRO A 80 -9.46 -8.17 -12.21
C PRO A 80 -8.18 -7.44 -12.62
N LYS A 81 -8.31 -6.42 -13.48
CA LYS A 81 -7.18 -5.59 -13.95
C LYS A 81 -6.45 -4.81 -12.83
N ARG A 82 -7.01 -4.73 -11.62
CA ARG A 82 -6.33 -4.13 -10.46
C ARG A 82 -5.27 -5.05 -9.83
N VAL A 83 -5.29 -6.33 -10.17
CA VAL A 83 -4.32 -7.32 -9.70
C VAL A 83 -3.35 -7.61 -10.84
N LEU A 84 -2.07 -7.28 -10.62
CA LEU A 84 -1.01 -7.43 -11.62
C LEU A 84 -0.51 -8.88 -11.69
N SER A 85 -0.46 -9.53 -10.53
CA SER A 85 -0.05 -10.92 -10.34
C SER A 85 -0.62 -11.46 -9.03
N SER A 86 -0.84 -12.78 -8.98
CA SER A 86 -1.32 -13.50 -7.80
C SER A 86 -0.55 -14.80 -7.65
N THR A 87 -0.24 -15.15 -6.40
CA THR A 87 0.03 -16.53 -5.97
C THR A 87 -1.13 -17.02 -5.11
N LYS A 88 -0.98 -18.19 -4.49
CA LYS A 88 -1.92 -18.66 -3.45
C LYS A 88 -1.81 -17.87 -2.14
N HIS A 89 -0.73 -17.09 -1.97
CA HIS A 89 -0.37 -16.47 -0.71
C HIS A 89 -0.41 -14.95 -0.75
N SER A 90 -0.18 -14.33 -1.92
CA SER A 90 -0.12 -12.89 -2.05
C SER A 90 -0.56 -12.38 -3.42
N HIS A 91 -0.87 -11.09 -3.47
CA HIS A 91 -1.28 -10.35 -4.67
C HIS A 91 -0.39 -9.13 -4.85
N ILE A 92 -0.03 -8.82 -6.10
CA ILE A 92 0.66 -7.60 -6.48
C ILE A 92 -0.36 -6.64 -7.07
N ILE A 93 -0.46 -5.44 -6.51
CA ILE A 93 -1.44 -4.43 -6.91
C ILE A 93 -0.74 -3.08 -7.13
N CYS A 94 -1.32 -2.25 -7.98
CA CYS A 94 -0.91 -0.85 -8.09
C CYS A 94 -1.58 -0.04 -6.97
N ASN A 95 -0.80 0.82 -6.29
CA ASN A 95 -1.37 1.77 -5.35
C ASN A 95 -2.24 2.78 -6.11
N VAL A 96 -3.41 3.11 -5.56
CA VAL A 96 -4.34 4.10 -6.15
C VAL A 96 -3.81 5.53 -6.11
N ALA A 97 -2.81 5.81 -5.27
CA ALA A 97 -2.17 7.11 -5.18
C ALA A 97 -0.86 7.19 -6.00
N CYS A 98 -0.55 6.16 -6.80
CA CYS A 98 0.66 6.10 -7.61
C CYS A 98 0.71 7.24 -8.63
N HIS A 99 1.82 7.99 -8.66
CA HIS A 99 2.01 9.16 -9.54
C HIS A 99 0.89 10.21 -9.47
N ASP A 100 0.22 10.34 -8.32
CA ASP A 100 -0.83 11.35 -8.14
C ASP A 100 -0.23 12.73 -7.82
N THR A 101 0.20 13.44 -8.87
CA THR A 101 0.81 14.76 -8.68
C THR A 101 -0.21 15.87 -8.35
N ARG A 102 -1.52 15.59 -8.43
CA ARG A 102 -2.58 16.58 -8.13
C ARG A 102 -2.67 16.93 -6.66
N LEU A 103 -2.30 16.01 -5.76
CA LEU A 103 -2.25 16.27 -4.32
C LEU A 103 -1.31 17.43 -3.95
N TYR A 104 -0.41 17.81 -4.87
CA TYR A 104 0.51 18.93 -4.72
C TYR A 104 -0.03 20.25 -5.27
N ALA A 105 -1.17 20.24 -5.98
CA ALA A 105 -1.85 21.43 -6.44
C ALA A 105 -2.97 21.75 -5.44
N SER A 106 -2.66 22.59 -4.46
CA SER A 106 -3.54 22.96 -3.33
C SER A 106 -4.92 23.50 -3.74
N ASP A 107 -5.08 23.89 -5.00
CA ASP A 107 -6.32 24.40 -5.59
C ASP A 107 -7.26 23.30 -6.14
N ILE A 108 -6.81 22.04 -6.20
CA ILE A 108 -7.61 20.89 -6.65
C ILE A 108 -8.40 20.24 -5.49
N ASP A 109 -7.93 20.38 -4.24
CA ASP A 109 -8.69 20.05 -3.01
C ASP A 109 -8.86 21.29 -2.09
N PRO A 110 -9.67 22.29 -2.49
CA PRO A 110 -9.85 23.52 -1.72
C PRO A 110 -10.58 23.32 -0.39
N SER A 111 -11.20 22.16 -0.15
CA SER A 111 -11.86 21.83 1.12
C SER A 111 -10.92 21.17 2.13
N ALA A 112 -9.69 20.78 1.73
CA ALA A 112 -8.78 19.95 2.51
C ALA A 112 -9.44 18.66 3.05
N SER A 113 -10.58 18.28 2.46
CA SER A 113 -11.41 17.16 2.90
C SER A 113 -11.04 15.90 2.16
N ASP A 114 -10.38 16.03 1.00
CA ASP A 114 -9.66 14.94 0.40
C ASP A 114 -8.42 14.65 1.25
N LYS A 115 -8.65 13.96 2.37
CA LYS A 115 -7.60 13.49 3.29
C LYS A 115 -6.62 12.52 2.61
N THR A 116 -6.78 12.24 1.32
CA THR A 116 -5.74 11.58 0.51
C THR A 116 -4.51 12.46 0.30
N ALA A 117 -4.55 13.75 0.69
CA ALA A 117 -3.50 14.78 0.66
C ALA A 117 -2.11 14.43 1.26
N ALA A 118 -1.82 13.19 1.63
CA ALA A 118 -0.51 12.76 2.12
C ALA A 118 0.20 11.70 1.25
N ALA A 119 -0.44 11.18 0.20
CA ALA A 119 0.12 10.11 -0.62
C ALA A 119 0.55 10.63 -1.99
N GLY A 120 1.23 11.77 -2.04
CA GLY A 120 2.09 12.03 -3.19
C GLY A 120 3.15 10.93 -3.22
N MET A 121 2.99 10.00 -4.16
CA MET A 121 3.81 8.80 -4.27
C MET A 121 4.72 8.87 -5.49
N SER A 122 5.81 8.11 -5.42
CA SER A 122 6.72 7.87 -6.54
C SER A 122 5.96 7.43 -7.80
N TYR A 123 6.57 7.65 -8.96
CA TYR A 123 6.02 7.24 -10.25
C TYR A 123 5.58 5.78 -10.23
N MET A 124 6.43 4.90 -9.68
CA MET A 124 6.09 3.51 -9.38
C MET A 124 5.91 3.34 -7.87
N HIS A 125 4.70 3.00 -7.48
CA HIS A 125 4.33 2.60 -6.13
C HIS A 125 3.37 1.42 -6.21
N LEU A 126 3.95 0.24 -6.03
CA LEU A 126 3.21 -1.02 -6.02
C LEU A 126 3.11 -1.53 -4.58
N LEU A 127 2.14 -2.40 -4.35
CA LEU A 127 1.94 -3.07 -3.09
C LEU A 127 1.92 -4.58 -3.34
N VAL A 128 2.59 -5.34 -2.47
CA VAL A 128 2.34 -6.77 -2.32
C VAL A 128 1.52 -6.94 -1.06
N ILE A 129 0.39 -7.64 -1.15
CA ILE A 129 -0.53 -7.89 -0.02
C ILE A 129 -0.73 -9.39 0.13
N PRO A 130 -0.81 -9.95 1.35
CA PRO A 130 -1.15 -11.35 1.51
C PRO A 130 -2.63 -11.61 1.19
N SER A 131 -2.94 -12.84 0.80
CA SER A 131 -4.33 -13.30 0.63
C SER A 131 -5.00 -13.57 1.99
N SER A 132 -4.21 -13.87 3.03
CA SER A 132 -4.67 -14.08 4.40
C SER A 132 -4.84 -12.77 5.18
N LYS A 133 -5.70 -12.77 6.21
CA LYS A 133 -5.89 -11.62 7.10
C LYS A 133 -4.71 -11.50 8.06
N VAL A 134 -3.66 -10.79 7.64
CA VAL A 134 -2.54 -10.42 8.50
C VAL A 134 -2.60 -8.92 8.73
N TYR A 135 -2.63 -8.50 9.99
CA TYR A 135 -2.91 -7.09 10.32
C TYR A 135 -1.78 -6.14 9.89
N ASN A 136 -0.54 -6.39 10.31
CA ASN A 136 0.58 -5.49 10.07
C ASN A 136 1.92 -6.20 10.33
N ALA A 137 3.04 -5.60 9.89
CA ALA A 137 4.38 -6.14 10.13
C ALA A 137 4.71 -6.34 11.63
N VAL A 138 4.20 -5.48 12.53
CA VAL A 138 4.37 -5.68 13.98
C VAL A 138 3.76 -6.98 14.52
N ALA A 139 2.74 -7.51 13.84
CA ALA A 139 2.01 -8.71 14.26
C ALA A 139 2.62 -9.99 13.70
N LEU A 140 3.62 -9.89 12.81
CA LEU A 140 4.24 -11.08 12.21
C LEU A 140 5.02 -11.88 13.25
N PRO A 141 4.85 -13.23 13.25
CA PRO A 141 5.61 -14.10 14.13
C PRO A 141 6.99 -14.49 13.57
N ASN A 142 7.15 -14.49 12.25
CA ASN A 142 8.36 -14.92 11.54
C ASN A 142 8.49 -14.22 10.17
N THR A 143 9.54 -14.54 9.42
CA THR A 143 9.84 -13.93 8.11
C THR A 143 9.15 -14.59 6.92
N GLU A 144 8.56 -15.78 7.09
CA GLU A 144 8.15 -16.64 5.96
C GLU A 144 7.24 -15.94 4.95
N LEU A 145 6.21 -15.24 5.46
CA LEU A 145 5.25 -14.54 4.61
C LEU A 145 5.87 -13.36 3.86
N ILE A 146 6.70 -12.55 4.52
CA ILE A 146 7.31 -11.39 3.86
C ILE A 146 8.37 -11.82 2.83
N THR A 147 9.10 -12.90 3.12
CA THR A 147 10.04 -13.50 2.17
C THR A 147 9.30 -14.04 0.94
N GLU A 148 8.14 -14.69 1.12
CA GLU A 148 7.27 -15.09 0.00
C GLU A 148 6.80 -13.88 -0.82
N MET A 149 6.31 -12.82 -0.16
CA MET A 149 5.82 -11.62 -0.84
C MET A 149 6.92 -10.95 -1.69
N LYS A 150 8.15 -10.89 -1.16
CA LYS A 150 9.31 -10.37 -1.89
C LYS A 150 9.69 -11.26 -3.07
N ALA A 151 9.75 -12.58 -2.87
CA ALA A 151 10.04 -13.53 -3.94
C ALA A 151 8.99 -13.45 -5.05
N HIS A 152 7.70 -13.43 -4.70
CA HIS A 152 6.60 -13.26 -5.67
C HIS A 152 6.79 -11.97 -6.49
N PHE A 153 7.12 -10.84 -5.86
CA PHE A 153 7.38 -9.61 -6.62
C PHE A 153 8.58 -9.74 -7.56
N GLN A 154 9.70 -10.29 -7.08
CA GLN A 154 10.91 -10.44 -7.88
C GLN A 154 10.67 -11.35 -9.10
N ASP A 155 9.94 -12.45 -8.92
CA ASP A 155 9.54 -13.35 -9.99
C ASP A 155 8.60 -12.65 -10.98
N PHE A 156 7.61 -11.90 -10.48
CA PHE A 156 6.72 -11.10 -11.32
C PHE A 156 7.50 -10.09 -12.15
N TRP A 157 8.40 -9.33 -11.50
CA TRP A 157 9.19 -8.29 -12.15
C TRP A 157 10.00 -8.89 -13.31
N ARG A 158 10.68 -10.01 -13.12
CA ARG A 158 11.50 -10.61 -14.19
C ARG A 158 10.74 -11.09 -15.44
N ARG A 159 9.40 -11.10 -15.45
CA ARG A 159 8.61 -11.48 -16.62
C ARG A 159 8.59 -10.38 -17.68
N ASP A 160 8.63 -10.77 -18.95
CA ASP A 160 8.60 -9.85 -20.10
C ASP A 160 7.35 -8.94 -20.14
N ASP A 161 6.22 -9.40 -19.59
CA ASP A 161 4.95 -8.66 -19.59
C ASP A 161 4.78 -7.71 -18.40
N SER A 162 5.62 -7.82 -17.37
CA SER A 162 5.44 -7.15 -16.08
C SER A 162 5.53 -5.63 -16.18
N LEU A 163 6.53 -5.13 -16.93
CA LEU A 163 6.80 -3.72 -17.07
C LEU A 163 5.62 -2.99 -17.70
N ASN A 164 5.10 -3.52 -18.81
CA ASN A 164 3.95 -2.93 -19.48
C ASN A 164 2.68 -3.02 -18.63
N LYS A 165 2.49 -4.11 -17.86
CA LYS A 165 1.39 -4.20 -16.89
C LYS A 165 1.48 -3.10 -15.83
N VAL A 166 2.66 -2.85 -15.29
CA VAL A 166 2.89 -1.81 -14.28
C VAL A 166 2.61 -0.42 -14.86
N ILE A 167 3.18 -0.08 -16.02
CA ILE A 167 2.95 1.20 -16.69
C ILE A 167 1.46 1.42 -16.97
N ASN A 168 0.77 0.41 -17.51
CA ASN A 168 -0.66 0.49 -17.79
C ASN A 168 -1.48 0.68 -16.50
N ALA A 169 -1.12 -0.01 -15.41
CA ALA A 169 -1.83 0.10 -14.14
C ALA A 169 -1.66 1.49 -13.48
N ILE A 170 -0.48 2.10 -13.62
CA ILE A 170 -0.22 3.48 -13.16
C ILE A 170 -1.10 4.46 -13.95
N HIS A 171 -1.08 4.36 -15.28
CA HIS A 171 -1.94 5.19 -16.14
C HIS A 171 -3.42 5.01 -15.82
N ASP A 172 -3.89 3.77 -15.71
CA ASP A 172 -5.28 3.45 -15.35
C ASP A 172 -5.69 4.05 -14.00
N THR A 173 -4.77 4.10 -13.05
CA THR A 173 -5.01 4.70 -11.73
C THR A 173 -5.16 6.21 -11.82
N MET A 174 -4.27 6.88 -12.56
CA MET A 174 -4.33 8.32 -12.78
C MET A 174 -5.64 8.75 -13.46
N GLU A 175 -6.04 8.03 -14.51
CA GLU A 175 -7.27 8.32 -15.27
C GLU A 175 -8.54 8.07 -14.46
N ARG A 176 -8.60 6.98 -13.69
CA ARG A 176 -9.73 6.71 -12.80
C ARG A 176 -9.92 7.83 -11.79
N ARG A 177 -8.84 8.27 -11.17
CA ARG A 177 -8.91 9.35 -10.20
C ARG A 177 -9.28 10.69 -10.86
N TYR A 178 -8.89 10.93 -12.11
CA TYR A 178 -9.37 12.09 -12.87
C TYR A 178 -10.90 12.05 -13.03
N ILE A 179 -11.44 10.90 -13.44
CA ILE A 179 -12.89 10.71 -13.59
C ILE A 179 -13.62 10.91 -12.26
N GLU A 180 -13.08 10.39 -11.15
CA GLU A 180 -13.65 10.58 -9.81
C GLU A 180 -13.73 12.06 -9.41
N VAL A 181 -12.63 12.80 -9.56
CA VAL A 181 -12.58 14.23 -9.22
C VAL A 181 -13.47 15.06 -10.15
N ALA A 182 -13.44 14.77 -11.45
CA ALA A 182 -14.30 15.44 -12.44
C ALA A 182 -15.78 15.25 -12.11
N ARG A 183 -16.18 14.03 -11.76
CA ARG A 183 -17.56 13.73 -11.31
C ARG A 183 -17.90 14.49 -10.04
N ALA A 184 -16.99 14.55 -9.07
CA ALA A 184 -17.20 15.29 -7.83
C ALA A 184 -17.43 16.79 -8.08
N TYR A 185 -16.65 17.41 -8.98
CA TYR A 185 -16.85 18.81 -9.37
C TYR A 185 -18.21 19.07 -10.00
N GLN A 186 -18.67 18.15 -10.86
CA GLN A 186 -19.98 18.27 -11.51
C GLN A 186 -21.15 18.18 -10.52
N VAL A 187 -21.01 17.37 -9.46
CA VAL A 187 -22.06 17.19 -8.44
C VAL A 187 -22.07 18.32 -7.39
N ALA A 188 -20.90 18.85 -7.02
CA ALA A 188 -20.78 19.75 -5.87
C ALA A 188 -21.20 21.21 -6.15
N ASP A 189 -20.85 21.78 -7.32
CA ASP A 189 -21.17 23.17 -7.65
C ASP A 189 -21.06 23.43 -9.17
N SER A 190 -22.21 23.49 -9.84
CA SER A 190 -22.28 23.68 -11.29
C SER A 190 -21.78 25.06 -11.76
N SER A 191 -21.73 26.06 -10.87
CA SER A 191 -21.34 27.43 -11.24
C SER A 191 -19.81 27.59 -11.37
N THR A 192 -19.04 26.91 -10.52
CA THR A 192 -17.57 26.92 -10.57
C THR A 192 -16.98 25.71 -11.30
N ALA A 193 -17.79 24.69 -11.58
CA ALA A 193 -17.38 23.47 -12.28
C ALA A 193 -16.62 23.72 -13.59
N PRO A 194 -17.05 24.62 -14.51
CA PRO A 194 -16.31 24.81 -15.77
C PRO A 194 -14.86 25.26 -15.56
N ARG A 195 -14.63 26.18 -14.63
CA ARG A 195 -13.28 26.68 -14.30
C ARG A 195 -12.44 25.60 -13.62
N ARG A 196 -13.04 24.86 -12.67
CA ARG A 196 -12.35 23.77 -11.96
C ARG A 196 -12.00 22.61 -12.90
N MET A 197 -12.88 22.29 -13.85
CA MET A 197 -12.63 21.30 -14.89
C MET A 197 -11.48 21.72 -15.81
N ALA A 198 -11.48 22.96 -16.30
CA ALA A 198 -10.38 23.46 -17.14
C ALA A 198 -9.02 23.41 -16.42
N HIS A 199 -9.00 23.73 -15.12
CA HIS A 199 -7.80 23.59 -14.29
C HIS A 199 -7.37 22.12 -14.11
N LEU A 200 -8.31 21.24 -13.78
CA LEU A 200 -8.06 19.81 -13.65
C LEU A 200 -7.51 19.20 -14.96
N ASP A 201 -8.04 19.61 -16.11
CA ASP A 201 -7.57 19.19 -17.43
C ASP A 201 -6.13 19.63 -17.72
N ALA A 202 -5.79 20.88 -17.36
CA ALA A 202 -4.43 21.39 -17.50
C ALA A 202 -3.44 20.60 -16.63
N VAL A 203 -3.81 20.34 -15.37
CA VAL A 203 -3.00 19.56 -14.44
C VAL A 203 -2.84 18.13 -14.93
N MET A 204 -3.93 17.48 -15.35
CA MET A 204 -3.89 16.11 -15.87
C MET A 204 -3.10 15.98 -17.17
N SER A 205 -3.11 17.01 -18.03
CA SER A 205 -2.27 17.05 -19.22
C SER A 205 -0.78 17.03 -18.84
N SER A 206 -0.39 17.81 -17.81
CA SER A 206 0.98 17.77 -17.26
C SER A 206 1.31 16.41 -16.64
N CYS A 207 0.38 15.83 -15.87
CA CYS A 207 0.54 14.50 -15.26
C CYS A 207 0.77 13.41 -16.31
N ARG A 208 -0.01 13.42 -17.41
CA ARG A 208 0.11 12.44 -18.50
C ARG A 208 1.46 12.58 -19.22
N ASN A 209 1.90 13.81 -19.48
CA ASN A 209 3.21 14.06 -20.10
C ASN A 209 4.36 13.56 -19.22
N SER A 210 4.30 13.83 -17.90
CA SER A 210 5.33 13.35 -16.97
C SER A 210 5.28 11.82 -16.84
N ALA A 211 4.11 11.21 -16.77
CA ALA A 211 3.94 9.76 -16.73
C ALA A 211 4.51 9.08 -17.98
N ALA A 212 4.28 9.64 -19.17
CA ALA A 212 4.85 9.13 -20.42
C ALA A 212 6.38 9.24 -20.44
N SER A 213 6.93 10.35 -19.96
CA SER A 213 8.38 10.53 -19.80
C SER A 213 8.97 9.49 -18.85
N PHE A 214 8.36 9.30 -17.68
CA PHE A 214 8.80 8.28 -16.72
C PHE A 214 8.62 6.85 -17.25
N ALA A 215 7.56 6.55 -17.99
CA ALA A 215 7.38 5.25 -18.63
C ALA A 215 8.54 4.93 -19.60
N ASN A 216 8.96 5.91 -20.40
CA ASN A 216 10.08 5.75 -21.33
C ASN A 216 11.42 5.61 -20.60
N MET A 217 11.63 6.39 -19.53
CA MET A 217 12.79 6.25 -18.67
C MET A 217 12.84 4.86 -18.05
N LEU A 218 11.72 4.39 -17.48
CA LEU A 218 11.62 3.08 -16.84
C LEU A 218 11.91 1.95 -17.84
N ARG A 219 11.40 2.02 -19.08
CA ARG A 219 11.76 1.06 -20.15
C ARG A 219 13.25 1.04 -20.46
N THR A 220 13.87 2.22 -20.51
CA THR A 220 15.31 2.33 -20.81
C THR A 220 16.15 1.75 -19.66
N THR A 221 15.81 2.08 -18.42
CA THR A 221 16.48 1.57 -17.22
C THR A 221 16.23 0.06 -17.05
N TRP A 222 15.04 -0.42 -17.39
CA TRP A 222 14.70 -1.85 -17.42
C TRP A 222 15.66 -2.64 -18.29
N ASN A 223 15.75 -2.26 -19.56
CA ASN A 223 16.54 -2.94 -20.58
C ASN A 223 18.06 -2.86 -20.32
N SER A 224 18.50 -1.96 -19.45
CA SER A 224 19.91 -1.81 -19.06
C SER A 224 20.28 -2.56 -17.76
N GLY A 225 19.34 -3.28 -17.14
CA GLY A 225 19.63 -4.20 -16.03
C GLY A 225 18.69 -4.11 -14.83
N LEU A 226 17.75 -3.16 -14.78
CA LEU A 226 16.81 -3.04 -13.66
C LEU A 226 15.85 -4.23 -13.52
N GLN A 227 15.71 -5.06 -14.57
CA GLN A 227 14.98 -6.32 -14.49
C GLN A 227 15.52 -7.29 -13.40
N ASP A 228 16.78 -7.14 -13.01
CA ASP A 228 17.38 -7.92 -11.92
C ASP A 228 16.90 -7.49 -10.53
N GLY A 229 16.20 -6.34 -10.45
CA GLY A 229 15.58 -5.81 -9.23
C GLY A 229 16.53 -5.07 -8.29
N LYS A 230 17.72 -4.67 -8.76
CA LYS A 230 18.77 -4.04 -7.92
C LYS A 230 18.40 -2.65 -7.40
N ASP A 231 17.58 -1.89 -8.15
CA ASP A 231 17.15 -0.54 -7.73
C ASP A 231 15.69 -0.54 -7.23
N LEU A 232 15.22 -1.68 -6.72
CA LEU A 232 13.91 -1.80 -6.07
C LEU A 232 14.05 -1.64 -4.56
N VAL A 233 13.24 -0.77 -3.99
CA VAL A 233 13.11 -0.58 -2.54
C VAL A 233 11.87 -1.30 -2.05
N PHE A 234 12.05 -2.16 -1.05
CA PHE A 234 10.97 -2.86 -0.37
C PHE A 234 10.84 -2.33 1.05
N GLY A 235 9.62 -2.02 1.48
CA GLY A 235 9.38 -1.50 2.83
C GLY A 235 7.97 -1.69 3.35
N PHE A 236 7.79 -1.42 4.63
CA PHE A 236 6.53 -1.59 5.35
C PHE A 236 6.21 -0.34 6.16
N HIS A 237 4.93 0.00 6.24
CA HIS A 237 4.43 0.88 7.29
C HIS A 237 3.96 0.07 8.48
N SER A 238 4.54 0.35 9.65
CA SER A 238 4.19 -0.36 10.87
C SER A 238 3.08 0.33 11.66
N HIS A 239 2.35 -0.40 12.50
CA HIS A 239 1.54 0.21 13.56
C HIS A 239 2.44 1.07 14.48
N PRO A 240 2.00 2.28 14.91
CA PRO A 240 0.68 2.89 14.68
C PRO A 240 0.60 3.80 13.44
N HIS A 241 1.63 3.82 12.59
CA HIS A 241 1.79 4.78 11.49
C HIS A 241 1.24 4.31 10.12
N HIS A 242 0.66 3.11 10.04
CA HIS A 242 0.02 2.60 8.84
C HIS A 242 -1.31 3.29 8.55
N SER A 243 -1.71 3.31 7.27
CA SER A 243 -3.03 3.78 6.82
C SER A 243 -4.07 2.66 6.77
N VAL A 244 -3.66 1.45 6.41
CA VAL A 244 -4.53 0.27 6.27
C VAL A 244 -4.06 -0.82 7.23
N GLY A 245 -4.99 -1.40 7.99
CA GLY A 245 -4.76 -2.45 8.98
C GLY A 245 -4.62 -3.84 8.37
N HIS A 246 -3.91 -3.92 7.25
CA HIS A 246 -3.61 -5.15 6.54
C HIS A 246 -2.14 -5.12 6.15
N LEU A 247 -1.41 -6.22 6.29
CA LEU A 247 0.00 -6.28 5.90
C LEU A 247 0.13 -5.93 4.42
N HIS A 248 1.02 -5.00 4.10
CA HIS A 248 1.33 -4.68 2.72
C HIS A 248 2.79 -4.22 2.62
N MET A 249 3.51 -4.80 1.67
CA MET A 249 4.87 -4.43 1.34
C MET A 249 4.83 -3.41 0.20
N HIS A 250 5.37 -2.24 0.44
CA HIS A 250 5.59 -1.21 -0.56
C HIS A 250 6.75 -1.63 -1.47
N VAL A 251 6.57 -1.47 -2.77
CA VAL A 251 7.63 -1.65 -3.76
C VAL A 251 7.78 -0.39 -4.59
N LEU A 252 8.95 0.23 -4.48
CA LEU A 252 9.29 1.53 -5.06
C LEU A 252 10.57 1.41 -5.91
N LEU A 253 10.82 2.39 -6.75
CA LEU A 253 12.11 2.59 -7.42
C LEU A 253 13.01 3.45 -6.52
N ASP A 254 14.28 3.08 -6.41
CA ASP A 254 15.24 3.82 -5.57
C ASP A 254 15.68 5.15 -6.21
N ASP A 255 15.84 5.17 -7.54
CA ASP A 255 16.30 6.35 -8.27
C ASP A 255 15.40 7.58 -7.99
N ALA A 256 16.03 8.62 -7.46
CA ALA A 256 15.41 9.87 -7.06
C ALA A 256 14.56 10.51 -8.16
N LYS A 257 14.87 10.26 -9.44
CA LYS A 257 14.06 10.73 -10.58
C LYS A 257 12.63 10.20 -10.52
N PHE A 258 12.43 8.94 -10.12
CA PHE A 258 11.08 8.38 -9.97
C PHE A 258 10.41 8.76 -8.65
N ARG A 259 11.15 9.38 -7.74
CA ARG A 259 10.70 9.79 -6.39
C ARG A 259 10.50 11.30 -6.26
N THR A 260 10.51 12.05 -7.36
CA THR A 260 10.35 13.52 -7.35
C THR A 260 9.06 13.98 -6.69
N HIS A 261 8.04 13.12 -6.67
CA HIS A 261 6.75 13.35 -6.05
C HIS A 261 6.50 12.42 -4.86
N SER A 262 7.55 11.88 -4.22
CA SER A 262 7.39 11.17 -2.95
C SER A 262 7.35 12.17 -1.79
N THR A 263 6.40 12.04 -0.88
CA THR A 263 6.40 12.86 0.34
C THR A 263 7.41 12.34 1.36
N LEU A 264 8.20 13.24 1.97
CA LEU A 264 9.01 12.90 3.14
C LEU A 264 8.15 12.29 4.25
N ALA A 265 6.89 12.74 4.36
CA ALA A 265 5.85 12.25 5.26
C ALA A 265 5.52 10.74 5.09
N HIS A 266 5.74 10.18 3.91
CA HIS A 266 5.57 8.76 3.66
C HIS A 266 6.87 7.98 3.93
N ASP A 267 8.01 8.55 3.54
CA ASP A 267 9.30 7.87 3.66
C ASP A 267 9.76 7.72 5.12
N TRP A 268 9.52 8.70 6.00
CA TRP A 268 10.01 8.63 7.40
C TRP A 268 9.42 7.47 8.21
N LYS A 269 8.22 7.01 7.84
CA LYS A 269 7.52 5.90 8.52
C LYS A 269 7.71 4.56 7.84
N THR A 270 8.51 4.50 6.78
CA THR A 270 8.78 3.27 6.02
C THR A 270 9.96 2.54 6.64
N LEU A 271 9.71 1.37 7.21
CA LEU A 271 10.76 0.44 7.64
C LEU A 271 11.21 -0.40 6.45
N SER A 272 12.52 -0.55 6.26
CA SER A 272 13.04 -1.36 5.16
C SER A 272 12.69 -2.84 5.34
N PHE A 273 12.55 -3.58 4.23
CA PHE A 273 12.38 -5.03 4.28
C PHE A 273 13.49 -5.71 5.09
N ALA A 274 14.75 -5.30 4.89
CA ALA A 274 15.91 -5.88 5.59
C ALA A 274 15.82 -5.68 7.11
N THR A 275 15.34 -4.52 7.56
CA THR A 275 15.08 -4.23 8.97
C THR A 275 14.03 -5.19 9.54
N VAL A 276 12.89 -5.32 8.85
CA VAL A 276 11.78 -6.17 9.30
C VAL A 276 12.21 -7.64 9.32
N GLU A 277 12.89 -8.09 8.27
CA GLU A 277 13.42 -9.45 8.16
C GLU A 277 14.43 -9.76 9.28
N TYR A 278 15.36 -8.84 9.56
CA TYR A 278 16.37 -9.03 10.60
C TYR A 278 15.75 -9.20 12.00
N VAL A 279 14.80 -8.33 12.36
CA VAL A 279 14.14 -8.38 13.67
C VAL A 279 13.29 -9.65 13.82
N LEU A 280 12.52 -10.00 12.78
CA LEU A 280 11.70 -11.23 12.78
C LEU A 280 12.53 -12.52 12.73
N GLY A 281 13.71 -12.48 12.11
CA GLY A 281 14.63 -13.61 11.99
C GLY A 281 15.42 -13.92 13.25
N GLY A 282 15.17 -13.22 14.36
CA GLY A 282 15.86 -13.46 15.64
C GLY A 282 17.25 -12.83 15.71
N GLY A 283 17.51 -11.76 14.95
CA GLY A 283 18.71 -10.94 15.06
C GLY A 283 18.83 -10.32 16.46
N SER A 284 19.46 -11.08 17.37
CA SER A 284 19.86 -10.81 18.75
C SER A 284 18.77 -10.37 19.75
N THR A 285 18.30 -11.35 20.54
CA THR A 285 17.73 -11.24 21.91
C THR A 285 16.39 -10.54 22.13
N GLU A 286 15.39 -10.71 21.25
CA GLU A 286 14.00 -10.53 21.72
C GLU A 286 13.57 -11.76 22.51
N SER A 287 12.97 -11.54 23.69
CA SER A 287 12.20 -12.57 24.37
C SER A 287 11.17 -13.11 23.38
N PRO A 288 11.03 -14.44 23.22
CA PRO A 288 10.03 -15.00 22.33
C PRO A 288 8.68 -14.39 22.67
N ILE A 289 7.92 -13.98 21.63
CA ILE A 289 6.53 -13.57 21.78
C ILE A 289 5.88 -14.57 22.76
N PRO A 290 5.31 -14.13 23.89
CA PRO A 290 4.74 -15.04 24.88
C PRO A 290 3.71 -15.97 24.23
N GLY A 291 4.10 -17.24 24.06
CA GLY A 291 3.30 -18.25 23.36
C GLY A 291 3.66 -18.35 21.88
N GLY A 292 4.58 -19.27 21.56
CA GLY A 292 4.80 -19.73 20.20
C GLY A 292 3.47 -20.19 19.60
N TRP A 293 2.95 -19.40 18.66
CA TRP A 293 1.69 -19.66 17.98
C TRP A 293 1.99 -20.52 16.74
N PRO A 294 1.52 -21.77 16.67
CA PRO A 294 1.66 -22.56 15.45
C PRO A 294 0.64 -22.03 14.43
N MET A 295 1.10 -21.30 13.40
CA MET A 295 0.25 -21.02 12.24
C MET A 295 -0.32 -22.35 11.77
N GLN A 296 -1.66 -22.49 11.77
CA GLN A 296 -2.28 -23.69 11.24
C GLN A 296 -1.89 -23.78 9.78
N SER A 297 -1.01 -24.74 9.46
CA SER A 297 -0.72 -25.13 8.09
C SER A 297 -2.05 -25.47 7.43
N GLY A 298 -2.52 -24.59 6.54
CA GLY A 298 -3.81 -24.71 5.88
C GLY A 298 -4.00 -26.10 5.29
N ARG A 299 -5.16 -26.70 5.59
CA ARG A 299 -5.76 -27.77 4.78
C ARG A 299 -6.52 -27.14 3.62
#